data_AF-A0ABD3HFW8-F1
#
_entry.id   AF-A0ABD3HFW8-F1
#
_cell.length_a   1.000
_cell.length_b   1.000
_cell.length_c   1.000
_cell.angle_alpha   90.00
_cell.angle_beta   90.00
_cell.angle_gamma   90.00
#
_symmetry.space_group_name_H-M   'P 1'
#
loop_
_entity.id
_entity.type
_entity.pdbx_description
1 polymer ?
#
loop_
_entity_poly.entity_id
_entity_poly.type
_entity_poly.pdbx_seq_one_letter_code
_entity_poly.pdbx_strand_id
1 'polypeptide(L)'
;MSVVDKMLIKGIRSFSPENTHVITFFRPLTLIVGGDATELAIRAYFYTRSKLIDHHLHRDHSAREEKLKAVHSLETLNKMKEDRRKMDEQLENINMDIEMLDDTLAPLANEKDRLAQEHDALKRKVETEDAERSWELRKFKQEVDNLQAVSSQILAFLASGKEAKFSEINERLSNSEAQQEEEEKKKAELLEELKKNKEYMADHGSVMRNIEDNLKYRKTVREVEELQKEMEALEEQVVAVGEASALETELRRTAGSIQNLLSQQSRSQGTVSAYESNITKHKTDLKQAQYKDIDKRYCGQLVQLKTTEMANKDLDKYYKALDAALMRFHSMKMEEINKIIKELWQQTYRGQDIDYIEIRSDSEGVGTRS
;
A
#
# COMPACT_ATOMS: atom_id res chain seq x y z
N MET A 1 -62.03 208.01 -56.48
CA MET A 1 -62.43 206.78 -55.75
C MET A 1 -61.21 205.87 -55.74
N SER A 2 -60.61 205.63 -54.59
CA SER A 2 -59.39 204.83 -54.48
C SER A 2 -59.75 203.39 -54.11
N VAL A 3 -59.30 202.41 -54.89
CA VAL A 3 -59.59 200.97 -54.72
C VAL A 3 -58.29 200.24 -54.43
N VAL A 4 -58.31 199.25 -53.53
CA VAL A 4 -57.14 198.46 -53.10
C VAL A 4 -57.42 196.98 -53.36
N ASP A 5 -56.74 196.38 -54.35
CA ASP A 5 -56.96 194.97 -54.75
C ASP A 5 -55.93 193.99 -54.16
N LYS A 6 -54.69 194.44 -53.89
CA LYS A 6 -53.59 193.57 -53.43
C LYS A 6 -52.63 194.29 -52.49
N MET A 7 -52.13 193.57 -51.49
CA MET A 7 -51.08 194.05 -50.58
C MET A 7 -49.99 192.97 -50.43
N LEU A 8 -48.74 193.39 -50.56
CA LEU A 8 -47.56 192.53 -50.48
C LEU A 8 -46.88 192.75 -49.13
N ILE A 9 -46.66 191.66 -48.38
CA ILE A 9 -46.05 191.71 -47.05
C ILE A 9 -44.72 190.97 -47.08
N LYS A 10 -43.69 191.62 -46.55
CA LYS A 10 -42.33 191.09 -46.40
C LYS A 10 -41.85 191.37 -44.97
N GLY A 11 -41.31 190.36 -44.29
CA GLY A 11 -40.65 190.51 -42.99
C GLY A 11 -41.56 190.74 -41.78
N ILE A 12 -42.40 189.76 -41.42
CA ILE A 12 -43.11 189.72 -40.12
C ILE A 12 -42.80 188.38 -39.44
N ARG A 13 -42.57 188.43 -38.11
CA ARG A 13 -41.85 187.52 -37.16
C ARG A 13 -41.96 185.99 -37.29
N SER A 14 -42.67 185.44 -38.26
CA SER A 14 -42.81 183.99 -38.49
C SER A 14 -42.32 183.51 -39.85
N PHE A 15 -41.74 184.37 -40.70
CA PHE A 15 -41.29 184.00 -42.05
C PHE A 15 -39.95 184.65 -42.46
N SER A 16 -39.11 183.88 -43.18
CA SER A 16 -37.77 184.25 -43.67
C SER A 16 -37.80 185.40 -44.71
N PRO A 17 -36.76 186.26 -44.79
CA PRO A 17 -36.66 187.39 -45.73
C PRO A 17 -36.70 187.01 -47.23
N GLU A 18 -36.53 185.72 -47.54
CA GLU A 18 -36.61 185.14 -48.88
C GLU A 18 -38.07 184.90 -49.35
N ASN A 19 -39.02 184.80 -48.42
CA ASN A 19 -40.40 184.40 -48.74
C ASN A 19 -41.32 185.61 -48.88
N THR A 20 -41.88 185.78 -50.08
CA THR A 20 -42.88 186.80 -50.39
C THR A 20 -44.27 186.19 -50.32
N HIS A 21 -45.20 186.79 -49.56
CA HIS A 21 -46.59 186.32 -49.48
C HIS A 21 -47.53 187.41 -49.99
N VAL A 22 -48.41 187.01 -50.90
CA VAL A 22 -49.41 187.89 -51.52
C VAL A 22 -50.76 187.59 -50.88
N ILE A 23 -51.40 188.60 -50.29
CA ILE A 23 -52.76 188.50 -49.77
C ILE A 23 -53.70 189.15 -50.80
N THR A 24 -54.58 188.35 -51.38
CA THR A 24 -55.66 188.78 -52.27
C THR A 24 -56.93 189.05 -51.47
N PHE A 25 -57.48 190.26 -51.61
CA PHE A 25 -58.70 190.66 -50.94
C PHE A 25 -59.93 190.41 -51.83
N PHE A 26 -60.98 189.84 -51.26
CA PHE A 26 -62.26 189.61 -51.93
C PHE A 26 -63.30 190.62 -51.45
N ARG A 27 -64.25 190.98 -52.31
CA ARG A 27 -65.27 192.01 -52.03
C ARG A 27 -66.46 191.42 -51.26
N PRO A 28 -67.14 192.21 -50.40
CA PRO A 28 -66.82 193.58 -49.97
C PRO A 28 -65.84 193.61 -48.79
N LEU A 29 -64.95 194.61 -48.75
CA LEU A 29 -63.91 194.75 -47.73
C LEU A 29 -64.32 195.84 -46.71
N THR A 30 -64.57 195.43 -45.47
CA THR A 30 -64.97 196.32 -44.37
C THR A 30 -63.74 196.69 -43.53
N LEU A 31 -63.39 197.97 -43.51
CA LEU A 31 -62.33 198.52 -42.66
C LEU A 31 -62.95 198.90 -41.31
N ILE A 32 -62.57 198.25 -40.21
CA ILE A 32 -63.07 198.56 -38.86
C ILE A 32 -61.93 199.21 -38.07
N VAL A 33 -62.04 200.53 -37.88
CA VAL A 33 -61.13 201.35 -37.06
C VAL A 33 -61.65 201.37 -35.62
N GLY A 34 -60.73 201.27 -34.67
CA GLY A 34 -61.02 201.00 -33.26
C GLY A 34 -61.96 202.00 -32.58
N GLY A 35 -62.65 201.48 -31.56
CA GLY A 35 -63.42 202.20 -30.57
C GLY A 35 -63.95 201.20 -29.54
N ASP A 36 -63.78 201.52 -28.27
CA ASP A 36 -64.00 200.64 -27.11
C ASP A 36 -65.40 200.02 -27.00
N ALA A 37 -65.43 198.83 -26.37
CA ALA A 37 -66.58 198.08 -25.83
C ALA A 37 -67.35 197.10 -26.75
N THR A 38 -66.87 195.84 -26.87
CA THR A 38 -67.71 194.63 -27.08
C THR A 38 -66.88 193.33 -27.02
N GLU A 39 -66.60 192.81 -25.82
CA GLU A 39 -65.79 191.57 -25.65
C GLU A 39 -66.49 190.41 -24.91
N LEU A 40 -67.77 190.53 -24.52
CA LEU A 40 -68.40 189.51 -23.67
C LEU A 40 -69.23 188.42 -24.39
N ALA A 41 -69.54 188.53 -25.69
CA ALA A 41 -70.50 187.61 -26.34
C ALA A 41 -69.90 186.46 -27.17
N ILE A 42 -68.62 186.53 -27.58
CA ILE A 42 -68.05 185.58 -28.57
C ILE A 42 -67.34 184.37 -27.92
N ARG A 43 -66.99 184.43 -26.64
CA ARG A 43 -66.26 183.33 -25.95
C ARG A 43 -67.08 182.07 -25.67
N ALA A 44 -68.41 182.10 -25.68
CA ALA A 44 -69.25 180.95 -25.32
C ALA A 44 -69.46 179.92 -26.46
N TYR A 45 -69.33 180.30 -27.73
CA TYR A 45 -69.67 179.42 -28.86
C TYR A 45 -68.51 178.49 -29.30
N PHE A 46 -67.26 178.83 -28.98
CA PHE A 46 -66.09 178.05 -29.41
C PHE A 46 -65.73 176.87 -28.49
N TYR A 47 -66.18 176.86 -27.22
CA TYR A 47 -65.82 175.79 -26.28
C TYR A 47 -66.58 174.47 -26.53
N THR A 48 -67.84 174.54 -26.98
CA THR A 48 -68.69 173.36 -27.15
C THR A 48 -68.35 172.53 -28.40
N ARG A 49 -67.73 173.14 -29.43
CA ARG A 49 -67.39 172.44 -30.69
C ARG A 49 -66.08 171.66 -30.62
N SER A 50 -65.17 172.01 -29.71
CA SER A 50 -63.89 171.29 -29.53
C SER A 50 -64.07 169.89 -28.92
N LYS A 51 -65.01 169.71 -27.98
CA LYS A 51 -65.19 168.42 -27.29
C LYS A 51 -65.77 167.31 -28.16
N LEU A 52 -66.48 167.62 -29.25
CA LEU A 52 -67.12 166.61 -30.11
C LEU A 52 -66.11 165.96 -31.08
N ILE A 53 -65.08 166.71 -31.50
CA ILE A 53 -64.08 166.23 -32.46
C ILE A 53 -63.10 165.25 -31.80
N ASP A 54 -62.72 165.50 -30.54
CA ASP A 54 -61.81 164.61 -29.81
C ASP A 54 -62.37 163.21 -29.56
N HIS A 55 -63.68 163.08 -29.30
CA HIS A 55 -64.32 161.78 -29.06
C HIS A 55 -64.33 160.87 -30.30
N HIS A 56 -64.53 161.45 -31.50
CA HIS A 56 -64.51 160.67 -32.74
C HIS A 56 -63.10 160.23 -33.15
N LEU A 57 -62.09 161.06 -32.89
CA LEU A 57 -60.68 160.72 -33.11
C LEU A 57 -60.20 159.59 -32.20
N HIS A 58 -60.61 159.58 -30.93
CA HIS A 58 -60.19 158.53 -29.98
C HIS A 58 -60.77 157.15 -30.35
N ARG A 59 -62.02 157.12 -30.83
CA ARG A 59 -62.69 155.88 -31.24
C ARG A 59 -62.10 155.29 -32.52
N ASP A 60 -61.68 156.13 -33.46
CA ASP A 60 -61.03 155.69 -34.70
C ASP A 60 -59.59 155.19 -34.45
N HIS A 61 -58.88 155.81 -33.50
CA HIS A 61 -57.59 155.31 -33.03
C HIS A 61 -57.69 153.94 -32.36
N SER A 62 -58.67 153.73 -31.47
CA SER A 62 -58.88 152.44 -30.79
C SER A 62 -59.22 151.30 -31.77
N ALA A 63 -60.07 151.55 -32.77
CA ALA A 63 -60.39 150.57 -33.81
C ALA A 63 -59.18 150.24 -34.71
N ARG A 64 -58.32 151.23 -35.00
CA ARG A 64 -57.06 151.00 -35.73
C ARG A 64 -56.07 150.18 -34.90
N GLU A 65 -56.01 150.41 -33.59
CA GLU A 65 -55.13 149.69 -32.68
C GLU A 65 -55.55 148.22 -32.52
N GLU A 66 -56.86 147.94 -32.42
CA GLU A 66 -57.39 146.57 -32.43
C GLU A 66 -57.16 145.87 -33.78
N LYS A 67 -57.34 146.57 -34.90
CA LYS A 67 -57.01 146.03 -36.23
C LYS A 67 -55.52 145.67 -36.33
N LEU A 68 -54.64 146.52 -35.81
CA LEU A 68 -53.19 146.27 -35.81
C LEU A 68 -52.84 145.04 -34.95
N LYS A 69 -53.45 144.91 -33.77
CA LYS A 69 -53.31 143.73 -32.90
C LYS A 69 -53.81 142.45 -33.58
N ALA A 70 -54.97 142.51 -34.24
CA ALA A 70 -55.53 141.38 -34.97
C ALA A 70 -54.65 140.97 -36.17
N VAL A 71 -54.09 141.94 -36.92
CA VAL A 71 -53.13 141.67 -38.01
C VAL A 71 -51.86 141.03 -37.46
N HIS A 72 -51.32 141.53 -36.35
CA HIS A 72 -50.14 140.94 -35.73
C HIS A 72 -50.39 139.52 -35.20
N SER A 73 -51.57 139.25 -34.61
CA SER A 73 -51.99 137.90 -34.23
C SER A 73 -52.18 136.97 -35.44
N LEU A 74 -52.60 137.50 -36.58
CA LEU A 74 -52.71 136.75 -37.84
C LEU A 74 -51.32 136.42 -38.42
N GLU A 75 -50.38 137.37 -38.34
CA GLU A 75 -48.98 137.16 -38.72
C GLU A 75 -48.30 136.11 -37.84
N THR A 76 -48.52 136.15 -36.51
CA THR A 76 -47.97 135.12 -35.60
C THR A 76 -48.61 133.76 -35.83
N LEU A 77 -49.92 133.69 -36.09
CA LEU A 77 -50.60 132.46 -36.47
C LEU A 77 -50.05 131.89 -37.78
N ASN A 78 -49.80 132.73 -38.79
CA ASN A 78 -49.21 132.30 -40.06
C ASN A 78 -47.77 131.82 -39.89
N LYS A 79 -46.98 132.48 -39.02
CA LYS A 79 -45.64 132.04 -38.68
C LYS A 79 -45.65 130.68 -37.97
N MET A 80 -46.55 130.48 -37.01
CA MET A 80 -46.71 129.18 -36.33
C MET A 80 -47.25 128.08 -37.25
N LYS A 81 -48.10 128.41 -38.23
CA LYS A 81 -48.52 127.46 -39.26
C LYS A 81 -47.35 127.03 -40.15
N GLU A 82 -46.50 127.98 -40.54
CA GLU A 82 -45.29 127.68 -41.33
C GLU A 82 -44.26 126.88 -40.53
N ASP A 83 -44.08 127.17 -39.24
CA ASP A 83 -43.21 126.39 -38.36
C ASP A 83 -43.77 124.98 -38.11
N ARG A 84 -45.09 124.82 -37.97
CA ARG A 84 -45.73 123.50 -37.89
C ARG A 84 -45.56 122.71 -39.18
N ARG A 85 -45.72 123.36 -40.34
CA ARG A 85 -45.47 122.73 -41.65
C ARG A 85 -44.03 122.24 -41.77
N LYS A 86 -43.05 123.03 -41.33
CA LYS A 86 -41.63 122.61 -41.30
C LYS A 86 -41.38 121.46 -40.34
N MET A 87 -42.01 121.44 -39.16
CA MET A 87 -41.89 120.31 -38.23
C MET A 87 -42.55 119.04 -38.76
N ASP A 88 -43.69 119.16 -39.45
CA ASP A 88 -44.36 118.03 -40.10
C ASP A 88 -43.45 117.46 -41.23
N GLU A 89 -42.84 118.32 -42.06
CA GLU A 89 -41.84 117.90 -43.06
C GLU A 89 -40.61 117.24 -42.43
N GLN A 90 -40.13 117.73 -41.29
CA GLN A 90 -39.02 117.11 -40.55
C GLN A 90 -39.41 115.75 -39.96
N LEU A 91 -40.62 115.62 -39.43
CA LEU A 91 -41.14 114.34 -38.92
C LEU A 91 -41.30 113.32 -40.04
N GLU A 92 -41.80 113.73 -41.20
CA GLU A 92 -41.91 112.88 -42.39
C GLU A 92 -40.52 112.37 -42.81
N ASN A 93 -39.53 113.27 -42.90
CA ASN A 93 -38.15 112.90 -43.27
C ASN A 93 -37.50 111.96 -42.24
N ILE A 94 -37.66 112.23 -40.94
CA ILE A 94 -37.13 111.36 -39.87
C ILE A 94 -37.81 109.99 -39.92
N ASN A 95 -39.12 109.92 -40.17
CA ASN A 95 -39.82 108.65 -40.31
C ASN A 95 -39.33 107.87 -41.54
N MET A 96 -39.10 108.53 -42.67
CA MET A 96 -38.50 107.91 -43.85
C MET A 96 -37.08 107.40 -43.55
N ASP A 97 -36.27 108.15 -42.81
CA ASP A 97 -34.93 107.72 -42.40
C ASP A 97 -34.98 106.52 -41.46
N ILE A 98 -35.93 106.47 -40.52
CA ILE A 98 -36.15 105.31 -39.64
C ILE A 98 -36.55 104.08 -40.47
N GLU A 99 -37.46 104.24 -41.43
CA GLU A 99 -37.91 103.15 -42.29
C GLU A 99 -36.77 102.61 -43.16
N MET A 100 -35.95 103.48 -43.75
CA MET A 100 -34.74 103.06 -44.48
C MET A 100 -33.69 102.40 -43.58
N LEU A 101 -33.52 102.86 -42.34
CA LEU A 101 -32.61 102.25 -41.37
C LEU A 101 -33.11 100.88 -40.90
N ASP A 102 -34.41 100.71 -40.67
CA ASP A 102 -35.01 99.42 -40.35
C ASP A 102 -34.90 98.44 -41.53
N ASP A 103 -35.16 98.91 -42.75
CA ASP A 103 -35.00 98.12 -43.99
C ASP A 103 -33.55 97.68 -44.23
N THR A 104 -32.56 98.45 -43.77
CA THR A 104 -31.14 98.08 -43.85
C THR A 104 -30.67 97.26 -42.64
N LEU A 105 -31.26 97.44 -41.46
CA LEU A 105 -30.95 96.65 -40.25
C LEU A 105 -31.41 95.20 -40.38
N ALA A 106 -32.57 94.95 -40.98
CA ALA A 106 -33.09 93.59 -41.18
C ALA A 106 -32.13 92.65 -41.95
N PRO A 107 -31.58 93.02 -43.13
CA PRO A 107 -30.61 92.18 -43.83
C PRO A 107 -29.27 92.06 -43.07
N LEU A 108 -28.79 93.13 -42.41
CA LEU A 108 -27.58 93.08 -41.58
C LEU A 108 -27.73 92.16 -40.37
N ALA A 109 -28.90 92.16 -39.72
CA ALA A 109 -29.22 91.25 -38.62
C ALA A 109 -29.27 89.79 -39.09
N ASN A 110 -29.92 89.54 -40.23
CA ASN A 110 -29.94 88.21 -40.86
C ASN A 110 -28.54 87.74 -41.27
N GLU A 111 -27.70 88.63 -41.79
CA GLU A 111 -26.31 88.30 -42.15
C GLU A 111 -25.46 87.99 -40.92
N LYS A 112 -25.62 88.76 -39.84
CA LYS A 112 -24.98 88.47 -38.55
C LYS A 112 -25.40 87.12 -37.99
N ASP A 113 -26.70 86.82 -38.00
CA ASP A 113 -27.22 85.55 -37.50
C ASP A 113 -26.76 84.38 -38.38
N ARG A 114 -26.69 84.57 -39.71
CA ARG A 114 -26.12 83.58 -40.63
C ARG A 114 -24.64 83.33 -40.34
N LEU A 115 -23.84 84.38 -40.20
CA LEU A 115 -22.40 84.27 -39.88
C LEU A 115 -22.18 83.64 -38.50
N ALA A 116 -23.03 83.92 -37.51
CA ALA A 116 -22.97 83.29 -36.20
C ALA A 116 -23.27 81.78 -36.30
N GLN A 117 -24.27 81.38 -37.07
CA GLN A 117 -24.59 79.98 -37.33
C GLN A 117 -23.47 79.26 -38.09
N GLU A 118 -22.90 79.91 -39.12
CA GLU A 118 -21.74 79.38 -39.87
C GLU A 118 -20.52 79.21 -38.97
N HIS A 119 -20.23 80.19 -38.10
CA HIS A 119 -19.15 80.12 -37.14
C HIS A 119 -19.36 78.99 -36.12
N ASP A 120 -20.55 78.87 -35.55
CA ASP A 120 -20.87 77.80 -34.59
C ASP A 120 -20.83 76.42 -35.25
N ALA A 121 -21.28 76.29 -36.49
CA ALA A 121 -21.18 75.06 -37.27
C ALA A 121 -19.71 74.69 -37.55
N LEU A 122 -18.89 75.66 -37.96
CA LEU A 122 -17.47 75.45 -38.20
C LEU A 122 -16.73 75.08 -36.90
N LYS A 123 -17.03 75.78 -35.80
CA LYS A 123 -16.47 75.50 -34.48
C LYS A 123 -16.77 74.08 -34.03
N ARG A 124 -18.04 73.64 -34.15
CA ARG A 124 -18.42 72.25 -33.82
C ARG A 124 -17.69 71.25 -34.70
N LYS A 125 -17.54 71.52 -36.00
CA LYS A 125 -16.82 70.64 -36.93
C LYS A 125 -15.34 70.51 -36.54
N VAL A 126 -14.68 71.61 -36.21
CA VAL A 126 -13.30 71.61 -35.74
C VAL A 126 -13.17 70.86 -34.41
N GLU A 127 -14.08 71.09 -33.45
CA GLU A 127 -14.09 70.38 -32.18
C GLU A 127 -14.28 68.86 -32.36
N THR A 128 -15.16 68.43 -33.29
CA THR A 128 -15.34 67.01 -33.60
C THR A 128 -14.11 66.40 -34.25
N GLU A 129 -13.51 67.07 -35.25
CA GLU A 129 -12.32 66.57 -35.93
C GLU A 129 -11.11 66.51 -34.98
N ASP A 130 -10.96 67.48 -34.07
CA ASP A 130 -9.90 67.51 -33.08
C ASP A 130 -10.08 66.42 -32.01
N ALA A 131 -11.33 66.16 -31.60
CA ALA A 131 -11.65 65.06 -30.70
C ALA A 131 -11.36 63.68 -31.33
N GLU A 132 -11.72 63.48 -32.60
CA GLU A 132 -11.43 62.26 -33.35
C GLU A 132 -9.91 62.04 -33.49
N ARG A 133 -9.16 63.05 -33.96
CA ARG A 133 -7.70 62.98 -34.07
C ARG A 133 -7.04 62.75 -32.71
N SER A 134 -7.52 63.38 -31.65
CA SER A 134 -7.03 63.18 -30.29
C SER A 134 -7.33 61.78 -29.75
N TRP A 135 -8.44 61.16 -30.17
CA TRP A 135 -8.76 59.78 -29.84
C TRP A 135 -7.83 58.81 -30.59
N GLU A 136 -7.62 59.01 -31.89
CA GLU A 136 -6.70 58.20 -32.70
C GLU A 136 -5.25 58.30 -32.19
N LEU A 137 -4.79 59.51 -31.85
CA LEU A 137 -3.46 59.72 -31.30
C LEU A 137 -3.27 58.99 -29.97
N ARG A 138 -4.30 58.96 -29.11
CA ARG A 138 -4.26 58.20 -27.85
C ARG A 138 -4.19 56.70 -28.10
N LYS A 139 -4.98 56.18 -29.05
CA LYS A 139 -4.92 54.76 -29.45
C LYS A 139 -3.52 54.40 -29.97
N PHE A 140 -2.96 55.19 -30.87
CA PHE A 140 -1.63 54.95 -31.42
C PHE A 140 -0.54 55.01 -30.34
N LYS A 141 -0.60 55.98 -29.42
CA LYS A 141 0.31 56.04 -28.27
C LYS A 141 0.23 54.77 -27.42
N GLN A 142 -0.98 54.30 -27.12
CA GLN A 142 -1.16 53.07 -26.34
C GLN A 142 -0.57 51.85 -27.06
N GLU A 143 -0.75 51.73 -28.38
CA GLU A 143 -0.13 50.66 -29.17
C GLU A 143 1.40 50.74 -29.15
N VAL A 144 1.96 51.94 -29.29
CA VAL A 144 3.42 52.15 -29.18
C VAL A 144 3.95 51.77 -27.80
N ASP A 145 3.28 52.21 -26.73
CA ASP A 145 3.68 51.89 -25.36
C ASP A 145 3.63 50.37 -25.11
N ASN A 146 2.59 49.69 -25.61
CA ASN A 146 2.47 48.23 -25.54
C ASN A 146 3.61 47.53 -26.30
N LEU A 147 3.92 48.00 -27.51
CA LEU A 147 4.95 47.41 -28.36
C LEU A 147 6.34 47.63 -27.75
N GLN A 148 6.58 48.78 -27.14
CA GLN A 148 7.79 49.09 -26.41
C GLN A 148 7.93 48.25 -25.14
N ALA A 149 6.82 47.99 -24.42
CA ALA A 149 6.81 47.08 -23.29
C ALA A 149 7.18 45.65 -23.69
N VAL A 150 6.57 45.12 -24.76
CA VAL A 150 6.89 43.78 -25.30
C VAL A 150 8.35 43.73 -25.79
N SER A 151 8.80 44.73 -26.54
CA SER A 151 10.19 44.80 -27.00
C SER A 151 11.18 44.82 -25.83
N SER A 152 10.86 45.53 -24.75
CA SER A 152 11.70 45.57 -23.54
C SER A 152 11.77 44.22 -22.86
N GLN A 153 10.66 43.46 -22.81
CA GLN A 153 10.64 42.09 -22.28
C GLN A 153 11.47 41.13 -23.14
N ILE A 154 11.38 41.23 -24.47
CA ILE A 154 12.19 40.44 -25.40
C ILE A 154 13.68 40.74 -25.22
N LEU A 155 14.06 42.01 -25.16
CA LEU A 155 15.45 42.42 -24.92
C LEU A 155 15.97 41.94 -23.56
N ALA A 156 15.15 42.03 -22.51
CA ALA A 156 15.51 41.51 -21.19
C ALA A 156 15.69 39.98 -21.21
N PHE A 157 14.86 39.24 -21.94
CA PHE A 157 15.01 37.80 -22.13
C PHE A 157 16.31 37.45 -22.85
N LEU A 158 16.59 38.12 -23.98
CA LEU A 158 17.84 37.93 -24.74
C LEU A 158 19.07 38.26 -23.89
N ALA A 159 19.04 39.38 -23.16
CA ALA A 159 20.13 39.81 -22.28
C ALA A 159 20.32 38.86 -21.07
N SER A 160 19.25 38.21 -20.60
CA SER A 160 19.33 37.30 -19.45
C SER A 160 20.10 36.00 -19.74
N GLY A 161 20.43 35.73 -21.01
CA GLY A 161 21.20 34.54 -21.43
C GLY A 161 20.50 33.21 -21.08
N LYS A 162 19.18 33.26 -20.81
CA LYS A 162 18.38 32.09 -20.43
C LYS A 162 18.37 31.03 -21.53
N GLU A 163 18.43 31.43 -22.80
CA GLU A 163 18.52 30.52 -23.94
C GLU A 163 19.79 29.65 -23.86
N ALA A 164 20.94 30.26 -23.61
CA ALA A 164 22.21 29.54 -23.47
C ALA A 164 22.17 28.58 -22.26
N LYS A 165 21.63 29.04 -21.12
CA LYS A 165 21.45 28.20 -19.92
C LYS A 165 20.48 27.05 -20.17
N PHE A 166 19.41 27.29 -20.92
CA PHE A 166 18.44 26.27 -21.29
C PHE A 166 19.08 25.22 -22.19
N SER A 167 19.84 25.63 -23.20
CA SER A 167 20.62 24.74 -24.05
C SER A 167 21.62 23.90 -23.24
N GLU A 168 22.36 24.52 -22.29
CA GLU A 168 23.29 23.80 -21.40
C GLU A 168 22.57 22.77 -20.52
N ILE A 169 21.44 23.15 -19.92
CA ILE A 169 20.63 22.24 -19.08
C ILE A 169 20.07 21.10 -19.92
N ASN A 170 19.59 21.39 -21.13
CA ASN A 170 19.03 20.39 -22.04
C ASN A 170 20.11 19.41 -22.53
N GLU A 171 21.31 19.88 -22.83
CA GLU A 171 22.46 19.03 -23.17
C GLU A 171 22.88 18.17 -21.98
N ARG A 172 22.93 18.74 -20.76
CA ARG A 172 23.18 17.97 -19.53
C ARG A 172 22.10 16.92 -19.28
N LEU A 173 20.84 17.24 -19.51
CA LEU A 173 19.73 16.31 -19.36
C LEU A 173 19.88 15.14 -20.33
N SER A 174 20.11 15.43 -21.62
CA SER A 174 20.33 14.40 -22.64
C SER A 174 21.52 13.49 -22.30
N ASN A 175 22.63 14.05 -21.80
CA ASN A 175 23.78 13.27 -21.36
C ASN A 175 23.45 12.39 -20.14
N SER A 176 22.68 12.92 -19.17
CA SER A 176 22.26 12.15 -18.00
C SER A 176 21.28 11.02 -18.36
N GLU A 177 20.37 11.25 -19.31
CA GLU A 177 19.45 10.24 -19.82
C GLU A 177 20.21 9.11 -20.54
N ALA A 178 21.20 9.46 -21.36
CA ALA A 178 22.06 8.46 -22.02
C ALA A 178 22.86 7.62 -21.01
N GLN A 179 23.41 8.25 -19.97
CA GLN A 179 24.10 7.53 -18.89
C GLN A 179 23.15 6.61 -18.12
N GLN A 180 21.92 7.06 -17.86
CA GLN A 180 20.93 6.24 -17.18
C GLN A 180 20.57 5.00 -18.00
N GLU A 181 20.40 5.13 -19.32
CA GLU A 181 20.12 4.00 -20.21
C GLU A 181 21.30 3.01 -20.25
N GLU A 182 22.54 3.51 -20.29
CA GLU A 182 23.74 2.67 -20.25
C GLU A 182 23.84 1.87 -18.93
N GLU A 183 23.60 2.52 -17.79
CA GLU A 183 23.63 1.87 -16.48
C GLU A 183 22.46 0.88 -16.30
N GLU A 184 21.28 1.17 -16.83
CA GLU A 184 20.17 0.20 -16.85
C GLU A 184 20.53 -1.05 -17.67
N LYS A 185 21.21 -0.87 -18.80
CA LYS A 185 21.68 -1.99 -19.62
C LYS A 185 22.73 -2.84 -18.86
N LYS A 186 23.73 -2.20 -18.22
CA LYS A 186 24.72 -2.91 -17.39
C LYS A 186 24.06 -3.66 -16.24
N LYS A 187 23.07 -3.05 -15.58
CA LYS A 187 22.30 -3.70 -14.52
C LYS A 187 21.56 -4.93 -15.03
N ALA A 188 20.94 -4.86 -16.20
CA ALA A 188 20.27 -6.01 -16.81
C ALA A 188 21.25 -7.16 -17.12
N GLU A 189 22.42 -6.83 -17.68
CA GLU A 189 23.48 -7.81 -17.95
C GLU A 189 23.99 -8.48 -16.66
N LEU A 190 24.26 -7.69 -15.61
CA LEU A 190 24.68 -8.21 -14.30
C LEU A 190 23.62 -9.09 -13.64
N LEU A 191 22.33 -8.76 -13.77
CA LEU A 191 21.26 -9.57 -13.22
C LEU A 191 21.16 -10.94 -13.92
N GLU A 192 21.36 -10.97 -15.24
CA GLU A 192 21.38 -12.21 -16.00
C GLU A 192 22.62 -13.07 -15.65
N GLU A 193 23.79 -12.45 -15.49
CA GLU A 193 25.00 -13.14 -15.03
C GLU A 193 24.83 -13.68 -13.60
N LEU A 194 24.20 -12.90 -12.71
CA LEU A 194 23.90 -13.33 -11.35
C LEU A 194 22.91 -14.51 -11.33
N LYS A 195 21.92 -14.52 -12.23
CA LYS A 195 21.01 -15.65 -12.39
C LYS A 195 21.75 -16.91 -12.84
N LYS A 196 22.60 -16.81 -13.87
CA LYS A 196 23.44 -17.93 -14.33
C LYS A 196 24.34 -18.45 -13.21
N ASN A 197 25.00 -17.56 -12.48
CA ASN A 197 25.86 -17.96 -11.35
C ASN A 197 25.07 -18.65 -10.23
N LYS A 198 23.83 -18.23 -9.95
CA LYS A 198 22.96 -18.93 -9.00
C LYS A 198 22.56 -20.32 -9.48
N GLU A 199 22.25 -20.48 -10.75
CA GLU A 199 21.96 -21.78 -11.36
C GLU A 199 23.18 -22.70 -11.28
N TYR A 200 24.38 -22.21 -11.63
CA TYR A 200 25.63 -22.95 -11.46
C TYR A 200 25.90 -23.35 -10.00
N MET A 201 25.63 -22.47 -9.04
CA MET A 201 25.79 -22.77 -7.61
C MET A 201 24.79 -23.81 -7.12
N ALA A 202 23.55 -23.78 -7.61
CA ALA A 202 22.54 -24.79 -7.30
C ALA A 202 22.98 -26.17 -7.84
N ASP A 203 23.49 -26.20 -9.07
CA ASP A 203 24.00 -27.43 -9.70
C ASP A 203 25.26 -27.95 -9.02
N HIS A 204 26.13 -27.07 -8.51
CA HIS A 204 27.36 -27.44 -7.82
C HIS A 204 27.10 -28.39 -6.63
N GLY A 205 25.99 -28.22 -5.91
CA GLY A 205 25.61 -29.14 -4.83
C GLY A 205 25.34 -30.57 -5.34
N SER A 206 24.70 -30.70 -6.49
CA SER A 206 24.45 -32.01 -7.13
C SER A 206 25.73 -32.63 -7.66
N VAL A 207 26.62 -31.83 -8.26
CA VAL A 207 27.92 -32.28 -8.77
C VAL A 207 28.81 -32.75 -7.62
N MET A 208 28.86 -32.00 -6.51
CA MET A 208 29.63 -32.37 -5.33
C MET A 208 29.13 -33.69 -4.73
N ARG A 209 27.81 -33.85 -4.58
CA ARG A 209 27.21 -35.12 -4.12
C ARG A 209 27.57 -36.27 -5.06
N ASN A 210 27.47 -36.08 -6.37
CA ASN A 210 27.84 -37.10 -7.35
C ASN A 210 29.33 -37.50 -7.26
N ILE A 211 30.22 -36.54 -7.00
CA ILE A 211 31.66 -36.78 -6.80
C ILE A 211 31.90 -37.55 -5.49
N GLU A 212 31.27 -37.13 -4.39
CA GLU A 212 31.35 -37.82 -3.10
C GLU A 212 30.85 -39.27 -3.20
N ASP A 213 29.72 -39.48 -3.85
CA ASP A 213 29.15 -40.81 -4.08
C ASP A 213 30.08 -41.65 -4.96
N ASN A 214 30.69 -41.08 -6.01
CA ASN A 214 31.68 -41.77 -6.85
C ASN A 214 32.93 -42.17 -6.06
N LEU A 215 33.44 -41.27 -5.21
CA LEU A 215 34.61 -41.54 -4.37
C LEU A 215 34.30 -42.65 -3.36
N LYS A 216 33.12 -42.59 -2.72
CA LYS A 216 32.66 -43.63 -1.79
C LYS A 216 32.49 -44.97 -2.50
N TYR A 217 31.85 -44.98 -3.67
CA TYR A 217 31.72 -46.17 -4.51
C TYR A 217 33.08 -46.79 -4.82
N ARG A 218 34.06 -46.01 -5.30
CA ARG A 218 35.42 -46.49 -5.59
C ARG A 218 36.17 -47.00 -4.36
N LYS A 219 35.89 -46.43 -3.18
CA LYS A 219 36.46 -46.92 -1.93
C LYS A 219 35.86 -48.28 -1.57
N THR A 220 34.54 -48.39 -1.60
CA THR A 220 33.83 -49.65 -1.30
C THR A 220 34.18 -50.76 -2.31
N VAL A 221 34.35 -50.44 -3.60
CA VAL A 221 34.82 -51.41 -4.60
C VAL A 221 36.21 -51.95 -4.24
N ARG A 222 37.15 -51.10 -3.84
CA ARG A 222 38.48 -51.55 -3.40
C ARG A 222 38.41 -52.40 -2.13
N GLU A 223 37.60 -52.00 -1.16
CA GLU A 223 37.39 -52.78 0.07
C GLU A 223 36.79 -54.16 -0.25
N VAL A 224 35.86 -54.24 -1.20
CA VAL A 224 35.29 -55.52 -1.68
C VAL A 224 36.35 -56.36 -2.39
N GLU A 225 37.19 -55.78 -3.25
CA GLU A 225 38.27 -56.50 -3.92
C GLU A 225 39.33 -57.03 -2.93
N GLU A 226 39.64 -56.26 -1.88
CA GLU A 226 40.54 -56.71 -0.81
C GLU A 226 39.94 -57.86 -0.01
N LEU A 227 38.69 -57.72 0.44
CA LEU A 227 37.98 -58.79 1.14
C LEU A 227 37.82 -60.05 0.29
N GLN A 228 37.57 -59.88 -1.02
CA GLN A 228 37.49 -60.99 -1.97
C GLN A 228 38.82 -61.75 -2.05
N LYS A 229 39.96 -61.03 -2.13
CA LYS A 229 41.29 -61.66 -2.10
C LYS A 229 41.58 -62.34 -0.77
N GLU A 230 41.17 -61.75 0.35
CA GLU A 230 41.30 -62.38 1.66
C GLU A 230 40.47 -63.65 1.76
N MET A 231 39.24 -63.64 1.25
CA MET A 231 38.38 -64.82 1.17
C MET A 231 39.01 -65.90 0.29
N GLU A 232 39.48 -65.55 -0.90
CA GLU A 232 40.14 -66.50 -1.81
C GLU A 232 41.41 -67.09 -1.17
N ALA A 233 42.21 -66.27 -0.48
CA ALA A 233 43.39 -66.75 0.23
C ALA A 233 43.03 -67.67 1.42
N LEU A 234 41.97 -67.36 2.17
CA LEU A 234 41.46 -68.21 3.24
C LEU A 234 40.87 -69.52 2.69
N GLU A 235 40.16 -69.47 1.58
CA GLU A 235 39.64 -70.65 0.88
C GLU A 235 40.80 -71.51 0.36
N GLU A 236 41.83 -70.92 -0.23
CA GLU A 236 43.04 -71.63 -0.65
C GLU A 236 43.76 -72.24 0.56
N GLN A 237 43.83 -71.55 1.70
CA GLN A 237 44.35 -72.14 2.94
C GLN A 237 43.50 -73.31 3.42
N VAL A 238 42.16 -73.22 3.36
CA VAL A 238 41.25 -74.33 3.71
C VAL A 238 41.43 -75.52 2.76
N VAL A 239 41.62 -75.26 1.46
CA VAL A 239 41.90 -76.28 0.45
C VAL A 239 43.29 -76.88 0.65
N ALA A 240 44.31 -76.08 0.97
CA ALA A 240 45.69 -76.50 1.22
C ALA A 240 45.83 -77.28 2.53
N VAL A 241 45.01 -76.97 3.53
CA VAL A 241 44.85 -77.78 4.74
C VAL A 241 44.41 -79.21 4.38
N GLY A 242 43.79 -79.43 3.20
CA GLY A 242 43.92 -80.63 2.36
C GLY A 242 43.47 -81.99 2.92
N GLU A 243 43.19 -82.03 4.20
CA GLU A 243 42.94 -83.22 5.01
C GLU A 243 41.87 -82.91 6.05
N ALA A 244 41.13 -81.80 5.95
CA ALA A 244 40.02 -81.53 6.88
C ALA A 244 39.04 -82.71 6.93
N SER A 245 38.76 -83.36 5.79
CA SER A 245 37.94 -84.59 5.75
C SER A 245 38.65 -85.81 6.37
N ALA A 246 39.96 -85.97 6.19
CA ALA A 246 40.71 -87.09 6.79
C ALA A 246 40.84 -86.92 8.31
N LEU A 247 41.17 -85.72 8.78
CA LEU A 247 41.16 -85.31 10.18
C LEU A 247 39.76 -85.40 10.79
N GLU A 248 38.71 -84.99 10.09
CA GLU A 248 37.33 -85.11 10.57
C GLU A 248 36.89 -86.59 10.66
N THR A 249 37.31 -87.42 9.70
CA THR A 249 37.09 -88.87 9.74
C THR A 249 37.84 -89.53 10.90
N GLU A 250 39.08 -89.10 11.15
CA GLU A 250 39.89 -89.60 12.27
C GLU A 250 39.37 -89.09 13.62
N LEU A 251 38.90 -87.85 13.70
CA LEU A 251 38.25 -87.28 14.88
C LEU A 251 36.94 -88.02 15.18
N ARG A 252 36.15 -88.36 14.15
CA ARG A 252 34.93 -89.16 14.31
C ARG A 252 35.23 -90.60 14.74
N ARG A 253 36.29 -91.20 14.19
CA ARG A 253 36.78 -92.55 14.58
C ARG A 253 37.27 -92.59 16.02
N THR A 254 38.07 -91.60 16.42
CA THR A 254 38.61 -91.49 17.79
C THR A 254 37.50 -91.16 18.79
N ALA A 255 36.57 -90.25 18.46
CA ALA A 255 35.39 -89.97 19.27
C ALA A 255 34.51 -91.24 19.46
N GLY A 256 34.27 -92.00 18.39
CA GLY A 256 33.55 -93.28 18.49
C GLY A 256 34.28 -94.31 19.35
N SER A 257 35.62 -94.36 19.26
CA SER A 257 36.45 -95.24 20.10
C SER A 257 36.40 -94.84 21.57
N ILE A 258 36.43 -93.54 21.87
CA ILE A 258 36.30 -92.99 23.23
C ILE A 258 34.92 -93.34 23.80
N GLN A 259 33.84 -93.16 23.03
CA GLN A 259 32.49 -93.49 23.48
C GLN A 259 32.32 -94.99 23.75
N ASN A 260 32.89 -95.85 22.90
CA ASN A 260 32.91 -97.29 23.13
C ASN A 260 33.68 -97.65 24.41
N LEU A 261 34.88 -97.09 24.62
CA LEU A 261 35.66 -97.33 25.83
C LEU A 261 34.95 -96.83 27.10
N LEU A 262 34.32 -95.65 27.05
CA LEU A 262 33.50 -95.14 28.15
C LEU A 262 32.34 -96.09 28.46
N SER A 263 31.65 -96.60 27.44
CA SER A 263 30.55 -97.56 27.64
C SER A 263 31.03 -98.87 28.28
N GLN A 264 32.21 -99.37 27.86
CA GLN A 264 32.84 -100.55 28.45
C GLN A 264 33.27 -100.30 29.89
N GLN A 265 33.83 -99.12 30.17
CA GLN A 265 34.18 -98.70 31.52
C GLN A 265 32.94 -98.65 32.41
N SER A 266 31.86 -97.99 31.95
CA SER A 266 30.59 -97.94 32.69
C SER A 266 30.00 -99.33 32.95
N ARG A 267 30.07 -100.24 31.96
CA ARG A 267 29.61 -101.63 32.12
C ARG A 267 30.45 -102.40 33.12
N SER A 268 31.78 -102.32 33.01
CA SER A 268 32.71 -102.96 33.94
C SER A 268 32.55 -102.40 35.35
N GLN A 269 32.39 -101.09 35.49
CA GLN A 269 32.13 -100.43 36.77
C GLN A 269 30.83 -100.93 37.40
N GLY A 270 29.75 -101.01 36.62
CA GLY A 270 28.47 -101.56 37.11
C GLY A 270 28.60 -103.02 37.55
N THR A 271 29.39 -103.82 36.82
CA THR A 271 29.67 -105.21 37.18
C THR A 271 30.48 -105.31 38.47
N VAL A 272 31.52 -104.48 38.64
CA VAL A 272 32.33 -104.42 39.86
C VAL A 272 31.46 -104.02 41.05
N SER A 273 30.64 -102.96 40.93
CA SER A 273 29.74 -102.55 42.00
C SER A 273 28.71 -103.64 42.36
N ALA A 274 28.22 -104.40 41.39
CA ALA A 274 27.35 -105.54 41.65
C ALA A 274 28.08 -106.68 42.40
N TYR A 275 29.31 -107.01 42.01
CA TYR A 275 30.13 -107.99 42.72
C TYR A 275 30.46 -107.53 44.14
N GLU A 276 30.80 -106.26 44.36
CA GLU A 276 31.04 -105.70 45.69
C GLU A 276 29.79 -105.77 46.57
N SER A 277 28.61 -105.45 46.01
CA SER A 277 27.33 -105.60 46.71
C SER A 277 27.05 -107.07 47.07
N ASN A 278 27.33 -108.00 46.17
CA ASN A 278 27.16 -109.43 46.44
C ASN A 278 28.16 -109.94 47.48
N ILE A 279 29.43 -109.52 47.41
CA ILE A 279 30.45 -109.86 48.41
C ILE A 279 30.03 -109.37 49.80
N THR A 280 29.53 -108.13 49.91
CA THR A 280 29.06 -107.58 51.19
C THR A 280 27.83 -108.32 51.73
N LYS A 281 26.87 -108.67 50.87
CA LYS A 281 25.73 -109.53 51.22
C LYS A 281 26.19 -110.91 51.70
N HIS A 282 26.98 -111.63 50.91
CA HIS A 282 27.49 -112.96 51.28
C HIS A 282 28.35 -112.95 52.54
N LYS A 283 29.18 -111.92 52.76
CA LYS A 283 29.91 -111.75 54.03
C LYS A 283 28.97 -111.57 55.22
N THR A 284 27.81 -110.95 55.02
CA THR A 284 26.79 -110.78 56.05
C THR A 284 26.03 -112.09 56.28
N ASP A 285 25.66 -112.79 55.21
CA ASP A 285 25.01 -114.10 55.28
C ASP A 285 25.89 -115.13 55.99
N LEU A 286 27.20 -115.17 55.69
CA LEU A 286 28.18 -116.04 56.37
C LEU A 286 28.24 -115.81 57.90
N LYS A 287 27.85 -114.62 58.39
CA LYS A 287 27.78 -114.32 59.82
C LYS A 287 26.47 -114.79 60.47
N GLN A 288 25.44 -115.13 59.70
CA GLN A 288 24.17 -115.63 60.23
C GLN A 288 24.38 -116.96 60.97
N ALA A 289 23.58 -117.20 62.01
CA ALA A 289 23.71 -118.35 62.90
C ALA A 289 23.57 -119.72 62.21
N GLN A 290 22.94 -119.75 61.03
CA GLN A 290 22.76 -120.95 60.21
C GLN A 290 24.04 -121.37 59.46
N TYR A 291 24.89 -120.41 59.06
CA TYR A 291 26.14 -120.67 58.33
C TYR A 291 27.37 -120.58 59.24
N LYS A 292 27.27 -119.88 60.37
CA LYS A 292 28.33 -119.77 61.35
C LYS A 292 28.66 -121.14 61.96
N ASP A 293 29.92 -121.54 61.85
CA ASP A 293 30.46 -122.84 62.29
C ASP A 293 29.82 -124.06 61.60
N ILE A 294 29.27 -123.91 60.39
CA ILE A 294 28.63 -125.01 59.66
C ILE A 294 29.59 -126.18 59.42
N ASP A 295 30.87 -125.91 59.14
CA ASP A 295 31.88 -126.96 58.94
C ASP A 295 32.08 -127.82 60.20
N LYS A 296 32.07 -127.19 61.38
CA LYS A 296 32.17 -127.91 62.66
C LYS A 296 30.92 -128.74 62.92
N ARG A 297 29.73 -128.19 62.63
CA ARG A 297 28.45 -128.93 62.77
C ARG A 297 28.37 -130.10 61.79
N TYR A 298 28.78 -129.90 60.54
CA TYR A 298 28.85 -130.94 59.51
C TYR A 298 29.85 -132.04 59.92
N CYS A 299 31.06 -131.66 60.36
CA CYS A 299 32.05 -132.60 60.85
C CYS A 299 31.53 -133.39 62.07
N GLY A 300 30.88 -132.72 63.03
CA GLY A 300 30.24 -133.37 64.17
C GLY A 300 29.18 -134.39 63.76
N GLN A 301 28.29 -134.01 62.84
CA GLN A 301 27.25 -134.91 62.33
C GLN A 301 27.83 -136.07 61.52
N LEU A 302 28.89 -135.84 60.74
CA LEU A 302 29.58 -136.85 59.96
C LEU A 302 30.31 -137.85 60.88
N VAL A 303 30.98 -137.36 61.92
CA VAL A 303 31.60 -138.22 62.95
C VAL A 303 30.53 -139.05 63.64
N GLN A 304 29.40 -138.46 64.03
CA GLN A 304 28.31 -139.20 64.65
C GLN A 304 27.77 -140.28 63.71
N LEU A 305 27.53 -139.95 62.44
CA LEU A 305 27.07 -140.89 61.41
C LEU A 305 28.07 -142.02 61.16
N LYS A 306 29.37 -141.72 61.06
CA LYS A 306 30.40 -142.75 60.90
C LYS A 306 30.56 -143.62 62.14
N THR A 307 30.42 -143.04 63.32
CA THR A 307 30.46 -143.78 64.59
C THR A 307 29.28 -144.75 64.70
N THR A 308 28.06 -144.32 64.34
CA THR A 308 26.88 -145.20 64.34
C THR A 308 26.97 -146.26 63.24
N GLU A 309 27.50 -145.93 62.06
CA GLU A 309 27.76 -146.91 61.00
C GLU A 309 28.77 -147.99 61.46
N MET A 310 29.83 -147.59 62.15
CA MET A 310 30.80 -148.52 62.74
C MET A 310 30.16 -149.41 63.82
N ALA A 311 29.36 -148.82 64.73
CA ALA A 311 28.64 -149.58 65.75
C ALA A 311 27.67 -150.61 65.15
N ASN A 312 26.95 -150.24 64.08
CA ASN A 312 26.09 -151.18 63.35
C ASN A 312 26.90 -152.32 62.71
N LYS A 313 28.07 -152.03 62.13
CA LYS A 313 28.96 -153.08 61.60
C LYS A 313 29.47 -154.02 62.68
N ASP A 314 29.78 -153.52 63.87
CA ASP A 314 30.22 -154.36 64.98
C ASP A 314 29.07 -155.19 65.55
N LEU A 315 27.85 -154.64 65.64
CA LEU A 315 26.64 -155.41 65.97
C LEU A 315 26.39 -156.55 64.96
N ASP A 316 26.56 -156.31 63.67
CA ASP A 316 26.46 -157.35 62.63
C ASP A 316 27.53 -158.45 62.79
N LYS A 317 28.77 -158.08 63.15
CA LYS A 317 29.82 -159.06 63.48
C LYS A 317 29.46 -159.89 64.71
N TYR A 318 28.96 -159.26 65.78
CA TYR A 318 28.53 -159.99 66.98
C TYR A 318 27.36 -160.92 66.68
N TYR A 319 26.40 -160.48 65.86
CA TYR A 319 25.29 -161.31 65.40
C TYR A 319 25.79 -162.55 64.63
N LYS A 320 26.68 -162.36 63.66
CA LYS A 320 27.28 -163.47 62.89
C LYS A 320 28.13 -164.42 63.75
N ALA A 321 28.91 -163.87 64.70
CA ALA A 321 29.72 -164.68 65.61
C ALA A 321 28.84 -165.49 66.57
N LEU A 322 27.76 -164.89 67.07
CA LEU A 322 26.77 -165.59 67.90
C LEU A 322 26.09 -166.70 67.11
N ASP A 323 25.63 -166.43 65.89
CA ASP A 323 25.00 -167.42 65.02
C ASP A 323 25.96 -168.59 64.71
N ALA A 324 27.22 -168.30 64.37
CA ALA A 324 28.23 -169.32 64.17
C ALA A 324 28.52 -170.16 65.44
N ALA A 325 28.56 -169.53 66.62
CA ALA A 325 28.73 -170.23 67.89
C ALA A 325 27.52 -171.12 68.20
N LEU A 326 26.31 -170.63 67.92
CA LEU A 326 25.05 -171.36 68.09
C LEU A 326 24.98 -172.56 67.13
N MET A 327 25.35 -172.38 65.85
CA MET A 327 25.45 -173.46 64.86
C MET A 327 26.51 -174.50 65.24
N ARG A 328 27.67 -174.07 65.77
CA ARG A 328 28.70 -174.97 66.28
C ARG A 328 28.23 -175.74 67.51
N PHE A 329 27.50 -175.09 68.42
CA PHE A 329 26.89 -175.74 69.57
C PHE A 329 25.86 -176.79 69.16
N HIS A 330 24.98 -176.47 68.21
CA HIS A 330 24.03 -177.43 67.65
C HIS A 330 24.71 -178.60 66.96
N SER A 331 25.75 -178.35 66.15
CA SER A 331 26.53 -179.40 65.49
C SER A 331 27.19 -180.34 66.50
N MET A 332 27.84 -179.78 67.53
CA MET A 332 28.47 -180.54 68.60
C MET A 332 27.45 -181.36 69.40
N LYS A 333 26.28 -180.78 69.73
CA LYS A 333 25.20 -181.50 70.39
C LYS A 333 24.62 -182.61 69.51
N MET A 334 24.55 -182.39 68.21
CA MET A 334 24.07 -183.39 67.27
C MET A 334 25.02 -184.59 67.17
N GLU A 335 26.32 -184.33 67.18
CA GLU A 335 27.35 -185.37 67.21
C GLU A 335 27.32 -186.17 68.51
N GLU A 336 27.16 -185.50 69.67
CA GLU A 336 26.95 -186.17 70.96
C GLU A 336 25.70 -187.05 70.95
N ILE A 337 24.58 -186.56 70.44
CA ILE A 337 23.33 -187.31 70.31
C ILE A 337 23.52 -188.53 69.40
N ASN A 338 24.14 -188.37 68.23
CA ASN A 338 24.39 -189.47 67.30
C ASN A 338 25.34 -190.52 67.88
N LYS A 339 26.32 -190.12 68.69
CA LYS A 339 27.18 -191.06 69.41
C LYS A 339 26.38 -191.91 70.40
N ILE A 340 25.51 -191.29 71.20
CA ILE A 340 24.62 -192.01 72.13
C ILE A 340 23.66 -192.93 71.38
N ILE A 341 23.07 -192.47 70.27
CA ILE A 341 22.17 -193.28 69.43
C ILE A 341 22.90 -194.49 68.86
N LYS A 342 24.13 -194.32 68.35
CA LYS A 342 24.95 -195.41 67.82
C LYS A 342 25.29 -196.45 68.89
N GLU A 343 25.66 -196.00 70.09
CA GLU A 343 25.92 -196.89 71.24
C GLU A 343 24.66 -197.67 71.66
N LEU A 344 23.50 -197.00 71.75
CA LEU A 344 22.22 -197.64 72.06
C LEU A 344 21.76 -198.63 70.99
N TRP A 345 21.94 -198.29 69.71
CA TRP A 345 21.57 -199.15 68.58
C TRP A 345 22.35 -200.46 68.60
N GLN A 346 23.67 -200.40 68.77
CA GLN A 346 24.54 -201.59 68.86
C GLN A 346 24.22 -202.48 70.05
N GLN A 347 23.75 -201.93 71.16
CA GLN A 347 23.35 -202.72 72.33
C GLN A 347 22.00 -203.43 72.15
N THR A 348 21.08 -202.82 71.39
CA THR A 348 19.68 -203.26 71.35
C THR A 348 19.35 -204.10 70.11
N TYR A 349 19.97 -203.80 68.96
CA TYR A 349 19.66 -204.43 67.70
C TYR A 349 20.54 -205.66 67.44
N ARG A 350 19.91 -206.82 67.19
CA ARG A 350 20.59 -208.11 66.93
C ARG A 350 20.48 -208.59 65.48
N GLY A 351 19.94 -207.76 64.59
CA GLY A 351 19.88 -208.01 63.14
C GLY A 351 21.21 -207.66 62.46
N GLN A 352 21.52 -208.33 61.35
CA GLN A 352 22.80 -208.19 60.63
C GLN A 352 22.72 -207.21 59.44
N ASP A 353 21.59 -206.52 59.33
CA ASP A 353 21.16 -205.72 58.18
C ASP A 353 21.39 -204.21 58.35
N ILE A 354 21.62 -203.71 59.56
CA ILE A 354 21.89 -202.27 59.82
C ILE A 354 23.00 -202.10 60.86
N ASP A 355 24.11 -201.46 60.47
CA ASP A 355 25.30 -201.28 61.31
C ASP A 355 25.11 -200.21 62.41
N TYR A 356 24.52 -199.06 62.07
CA TYR A 356 24.15 -197.99 62.99
C TYR A 356 23.12 -197.04 62.35
N ILE A 357 22.44 -196.27 63.18
CA ILE A 357 21.59 -195.15 62.74
C ILE A 357 22.20 -193.82 63.21
N GLU A 358 22.09 -192.78 62.39
CA GLU A 358 22.47 -191.41 62.75
C GLU A 358 21.40 -190.43 62.26
N ILE A 359 21.17 -189.37 63.03
CA ILE A 359 20.32 -188.26 62.63
C ILE A 359 21.21 -187.25 61.91
N ARG A 360 20.98 -187.11 60.60
CA ARG A 360 21.58 -186.05 59.80
C ARG A 360 20.73 -184.79 59.93
N SER A 361 21.32 -183.75 60.50
CA SER A 361 20.78 -182.40 60.42
C SER A 361 21.38 -181.74 59.19
N ASP A 362 20.69 -181.79 58.06
CA ASP A 362 21.01 -180.89 56.95
C ASP A 362 20.72 -179.48 57.45
N SER A 363 21.80 -178.72 57.69
CA SER A 363 21.67 -177.29 57.94
C SER A 363 21.16 -176.66 56.65
N GLU A 364 19.83 -176.54 56.52
CA GLU A 364 19.23 -175.72 55.49
C GLU A 364 19.84 -174.33 55.60
N GLY A 365 20.50 -173.95 54.51
CA GLY A 365 21.26 -172.72 54.43
C GLY A 365 20.40 -171.55 54.88
N VAL A 366 20.96 -170.73 55.75
CA VAL A 366 20.43 -169.39 56.02
C VAL A 366 20.58 -168.59 54.72
N GLY A 367 19.58 -168.74 53.86
CA GLY A 367 19.31 -167.89 52.74
C GLY A 367 18.93 -166.51 53.24
N THR A 368 19.86 -165.57 53.04
CA THR A 368 19.66 -164.16 52.70
C THR A 368 18.63 -163.33 53.46
N ARG A 369 19.04 -162.12 53.84
CA ARG A 369 18.27 -160.91 53.52
C ARG A 369 19.16 -159.65 53.48
N SER A 370 19.17 -159.03 52.29
CA SER A 370 19.43 -157.62 51.93
C SER A 370 20.57 -156.88 52.62
#